data_AF-A0A396QF68-F1
#
_entry.id   AF-A0A396QF68-F1
#
_cell.length_a   1.000
_cell.length_b   1.000
_cell.length_c   1.000
_cell.angle_alpha   90.00
_cell.angle_beta   90.00
_cell.angle_gamma   90.00
#
_symmetry.space_group_name_H-M   'P 1'
#
loop_
_entity.id
_entity.type
_entity.pdbx_description
1 polymer ?
#
loop_
_entity_poly.entity_id
_entity_poly.type
_entity_poly.pdbx_seq_one_letter_code
_entity_poly.pdbx_strand_id
1 'polypeptide(L)'
;MKCQYCKKNEADKVFYVNWMGGIYQIAMCEECMKKMWQKAGAAGQEDTFKKYTGWWPGKLEERKPGERLFPEDAGDLLKRKRQLSALQNRLHEAAEAENYEEAARLRDDIAVIEKEVYSHENCTGSV
;
A
#
# COMPACT_ATOMS: atom_id res chain seq x y z
N MET A 1 -10.65 -6.27 -28.09
CA MET A 1 -11.71 -5.22 -28.02
C MET A 1 -11.10 -3.89 -28.42
N LYS A 2 -11.83 -2.96 -29.05
CA LYS A 2 -11.27 -1.64 -29.42
C LYS A 2 -11.10 -0.76 -28.18
N CYS A 3 -10.07 0.08 -28.18
CA CYS A 3 -9.86 1.08 -27.15
C CYS A 3 -11.08 2.00 -27.04
N GLN A 4 -11.61 2.19 -25.84
CA GLN A 4 -12.81 3.00 -25.60
C GLN A 4 -12.60 4.49 -25.90
N TYR A 5 -11.35 4.96 -25.79
CA TYR A 5 -11.00 6.37 -25.97
C TYR A 5 -10.74 6.73 -27.44
N CYS A 6 -9.90 5.95 -28.14
CA CYS A 6 -9.58 6.26 -29.53
C CYS A 6 -10.48 5.57 -30.56
N LYS A 7 -11.16 4.47 -30.19
CA LYS A 7 -12.02 3.62 -31.06
C LYS A 7 -11.35 3.10 -32.35
N LYS A 8 -10.06 3.34 -32.53
CA LYS A 8 -9.27 2.99 -33.72
C LYS A 8 -8.32 1.84 -33.43
N ASN A 9 -7.59 1.92 -32.32
CA ASN A 9 -6.60 0.92 -31.95
C ASN A 9 -7.23 -0.20 -31.11
N GLU A 10 -6.63 -1.38 -31.16
CA GLU A 10 -6.95 -2.47 -30.24
C GLU A 10 -6.53 -2.09 -28.81
N ALA A 11 -7.26 -2.60 -27.81
CA ALA A 11 -6.95 -2.36 -26.41
C ALA A 11 -5.88 -3.34 -25.93
N ASP A 12 -4.76 -2.81 -25.45
CA ASP A 12 -3.66 -3.59 -24.89
C ASP A 12 -3.92 -3.99 -23.44
N LYS A 13 -4.65 -3.14 -22.69
CA LYS A 13 -4.98 -3.38 -21.29
C LYS A 13 -6.44 -3.09 -20.99
N VAL A 14 -6.97 -3.87 -20.05
CA VAL A 14 -8.32 -3.74 -19.52
C VAL A 14 -8.21 -3.67 -18.00
N PHE A 15 -8.76 -2.62 -17.40
CA PHE A 15 -8.82 -2.47 -15.95
C PHE A 15 -10.26 -2.26 -15.49
N TYR A 16 -10.51 -2.60 -14.24
CA TYR A 16 -11.83 -2.55 -13.61
C TYR A 16 -11.82 -1.46 -12.56
N VAL A 17 -12.75 -0.51 -12.68
CA VAL A 17 -12.92 0.57 -11.70
C VAL A 17 -14.25 0.37 -11.00
N ASN A 18 -14.22 0.29 -9.67
CA ASN A 18 -15.43 0.32 -8.87
C ASN A 18 -15.84 1.78 -8.64
N TRP A 19 -16.98 2.18 -9.21
CA TRP A 19 -17.56 3.49 -8.99
C TRP A 19 -18.99 3.33 -8.47
N MET A 20 -19.26 3.80 -7.26
CA MET A 20 -20.56 3.69 -6.58
C MET A 20 -21.15 2.26 -6.51
N GLY A 21 -20.29 1.23 -6.38
CA GLY A 21 -20.71 -0.18 -6.32
C GLY A 21 -20.92 -0.83 -7.69
N GLY A 22 -20.79 -0.07 -8.78
CA GLY A 22 -20.74 -0.60 -10.15
C GLY A 22 -19.31 -0.89 -10.58
N ILE A 23 -19.05 -2.09 -11.11
CA ILE A 23 -17.76 -2.43 -11.71
C ILE A 23 -17.77 -2.02 -13.18
N TYR A 24 -16.96 -1.04 -13.54
CA TYR A 24 -16.79 -0.55 -14.90
C TYR A 24 -15.54 -1.14 -15.54
N GLN A 25 -15.70 -1.76 -16.70
CA GLN A 25 -14.59 -2.28 -17.50
C GLN A 25 -14.11 -1.21 -18.48
N ILE A 26 -12.86 -0.77 -18.34
CA ILE A 26 -12.25 0.23 -19.22
C ILE A 26 -11.11 -0.43 -20.00
N ALA A 27 -11.27 -0.50 -21.33
CA ALA A 27 -10.28 -1.04 -22.25
C ALA A 27 -9.55 0.09 -23.00
N MET A 28 -8.24 0.19 -22.86
CA MET A 28 -7.42 1.26 -23.45
C MET A 28 -6.20 0.72 -24.20
N CYS A 29 -5.77 1.45 -25.23
CA CYS A 29 -4.47 1.25 -25.88
C CYS A 29 -3.34 1.99 -25.15
N GLU A 30 -2.09 1.59 -25.39
CA GLU A 30 -0.89 2.15 -24.78
C GLU A 30 -0.75 3.68 -25.02
N GLU A 31 -1.08 4.14 -26.22
CA GLU A 31 -1.01 5.58 -26.56
C GLU A 31 -2.00 6.42 -25.76
N CYS A 32 -3.23 5.92 -25.59
CA CYS A 32 -4.25 6.59 -24.79
C CYS A 32 -3.85 6.59 -23.30
N MET A 33 -3.27 5.50 -22.82
CA MET A 33 -2.72 5.42 -21.47
C MET A 33 -1.61 6.45 -21.23
N LYS A 34 -0.65 6.59 -22.14
CA LYS A 34 0.39 7.63 -22.06
C LYS A 34 -0.19 9.03 -22.00
N LYS A 35 -1.20 9.34 -22.82
CA LYS A 35 -1.87 10.65 -22.79
C LYS A 35 -2.60 10.91 -21.48
N MET A 36 -3.28 9.89 -20.93
CA MET A 36 -3.96 10.00 -19.64
C MET A 36 -2.96 10.18 -18.51
N TRP A 37 -1.81 9.49 -18.56
CA TRP A 37 -0.71 9.70 -17.62
C TRP A 37 -0.16 11.11 -17.67
N GLN A 38 0.13 11.67 -18.85
CA GLN A 38 0.61 13.04 -18.98
C GLN A 38 -0.38 14.06 -18.39
N LYS A 39 -1.69 13.82 -18.56
CA LYS A 39 -2.74 14.62 -17.92
C LYS A 39 -2.77 14.45 -16.40
N ALA A 40 -2.57 13.24 -15.90
CA ALA A 40 -2.49 12.96 -14.47
C ALA A 40 -1.25 13.62 -13.84
N GLY A 41 -0.10 13.57 -14.51
CA GLY A 41 1.13 14.26 -14.11
C GLY A 41 0.95 15.77 -14.05
N ALA A 42 0.35 16.37 -15.08
CA ALA A 42 0.02 17.80 -15.08
C ALA A 42 -0.95 18.21 -13.95
N ALA A 43 -1.80 17.29 -13.49
CA ALA A 43 -2.75 17.52 -12.40
C ALA A 43 -2.22 17.10 -11.02
N GLY A 44 -1.00 16.55 -10.92
CA GLY A 44 -0.46 15.98 -9.67
C GLY A 44 -1.22 14.74 -9.17
N GLN A 45 -1.95 14.04 -10.04
CA GLN A 45 -2.78 12.87 -9.71
C GLN A 45 -2.15 11.53 -10.14
N GLU A 46 -0.82 11.47 -10.24
CA GLU A 46 -0.09 10.29 -10.74
C GLU A 46 -0.33 9.06 -9.87
N ASP A 47 -0.28 9.20 -8.54
CA ASP A 47 -0.43 8.06 -7.62
C ASP A 47 -1.86 7.51 -7.60
N THR A 48 -2.86 8.37 -7.72
CA THR A 48 -4.26 7.98 -7.88
C THR A 48 -4.42 7.16 -9.16
N PHE A 49 -3.82 7.60 -10.26
CA PHE A 49 -3.85 6.89 -11.53
C PHE A 49 -3.15 5.54 -11.44
N LYS A 50 -1.97 5.46 -10.79
CA LYS A 50 -1.27 4.18 -10.52
C LYS A 50 -2.17 3.21 -9.76
N LYS A 51 -2.83 3.69 -8.70
CA LYS A 51 -3.68 2.86 -7.83
C LYS A 51 -4.87 2.26 -8.58
N TYR A 52 -5.52 3.04 -9.45
CA TYR A 52 -6.69 2.57 -10.19
C TYR A 52 -6.35 1.73 -11.42
N THR A 53 -5.25 2.03 -12.11
CA THR A 53 -4.94 1.40 -13.39
C THR A 53 -3.88 0.30 -13.28
N GLY A 54 -3.07 0.31 -12.22
CA GLY A 54 -1.90 -0.57 -12.10
C GLY A 54 -0.87 -0.35 -13.20
N TRP A 55 -0.93 0.78 -13.92
CA TRP A 55 -0.08 1.08 -15.06
C TRP A 55 0.60 2.43 -14.90
N TRP A 56 1.88 2.48 -15.24
CA TRP A 56 2.67 3.70 -15.29
C TRP A 56 3.68 3.59 -16.44
N PRO A 57 4.03 4.70 -17.11
CA PRO A 57 5.12 4.74 -18.07
C PRO A 57 6.45 4.83 -17.31
N GLY A 58 6.88 3.72 -16.74
CA GLY A 58 8.23 3.55 -16.20
C GLY A 58 8.77 2.20 -16.65
N LYS A 59 10.09 2.09 -16.84
CA LYS A 59 10.72 0.78 -16.93
C LYS A 59 10.37 0.01 -15.65
N LEU A 60 10.10 -1.30 -15.78
CA LEU A 60 10.17 -2.20 -14.63
C LEU A 60 11.50 -1.90 -13.95
N GLU A 61 11.48 -1.42 -12.70
CA GLU A 61 12.73 -1.13 -12.00
C GLU A 61 13.58 -2.39 -12.02
N GLU A 62 14.71 -2.29 -12.70
CA GLU A 62 15.68 -3.37 -12.76
C GLU A 62 16.13 -3.60 -11.32
N ARG A 63 15.88 -4.80 -10.78
CA ARG A 63 16.33 -5.14 -9.43
C ARG A 63 17.81 -4.85 -9.35
N LYS A 64 18.23 -3.99 -8.41
CA LYS A 64 19.64 -3.67 -8.29
C LYS A 64 20.39 -4.96 -7.92
N PRO A 65 21.42 -5.37 -8.67
CA PRO A 65 22.16 -6.59 -8.35
C PRO A 65 22.73 -6.47 -6.92
N GLY A 66 22.32 -7.37 -6.04
CA GLY A 66 22.65 -7.35 -4.61
C GLY A 66 21.46 -7.06 -3.68
N GLU A 67 20.31 -6.60 -4.20
CA GLU A 67 19.08 -6.52 -3.42
C GLU A 67 18.56 -7.93 -3.13
N ARG A 68 18.53 -8.29 -1.85
CA ARG A 68 17.91 -9.53 -1.39
C ARG A 68 16.40 -9.45 -1.63
N LEU A 69 15.77 -10.59 -1.90
CA LEU A 69 14.31 -10.70 -2.03
C LEU A 69 13.57 -10.23 -0.78
N PHE A 70 14.25 -10.30 0.38
CA PHE A 70 13.76 -9.87 1.68
C PHE A 70 14.80 -8.97 2.34
N PRO A 71 14.43 -7.74 2.78
CA PRO A 71 15.30 -6.92 3.62
C PRO A 71 15.64 -7.64 4.93
N GLU A 72 16.86 -7.49 5.45
CA GLU A 72 17.20 -8.08 6.77
C GLU A 72 16.37 -7.43 7.90
N ASP A 73 16.11 -6.12 7.76
CA ASP A 73 15.28 -5.34 8.69
C ASP A 73 13.81 -5.77 8.70
N ALA A 74 13.35 -6.49 7.67
CA ALA A 74 11.98 -7.00 7.61
C ALA A 74 11.70 -8.00 8.74
N GLY A 75 12.74 -8.71 9.21
CA GLY A 75 12.63 -9.62 10.34
C GLY A 75 12.29 -8.91 11.65
N ASP A 76 12.93 -7.76 11.92
CA ASP A 76 12.76 -7.06 13.19
C ASP A 76 11.45 -6.28 13.25
N LEU A 77 11.03 -5.66 12.15
CA LEU A 77 9.70 -5.06 12.03
C LEU A 77 8.59 -6.11 12.23
N LEU A 78 8.75 -7.29 11.63
CA LEU A 78 7.77 -8.37 11.76
C LEU A 78 7.69 -8.91 13.20
N LYS A 79 8.84 -9.06 13.87
CA LYS A 79 8.88 -9.45 15.30
C LYS A 79 8.13 -8.44 16.16
N ARG A 80 8.36 -7.14 15.96
CA ARG A 80 7.69 -6.08 16.72
C ARG A 80 6.18 -6.03 16.46
N LYS A 81 5.75 -6.19 15.20
CA LYS A 81 4.31 -6.29 14.87
C LYS A 81 3.63 -7.48 15.55
N ARG A 82 4.30 -8.63 15.64
CA ARG A 82 3.80 -9.80 16.38
C ARG A 82 3.71 -9.55 17.89
N GLN A 83 4.70 -8.87 18.47
CA GLN A 83 4.68 -8.47 19.89
C GLN A 83 3.51 -7.53 20.17
N LEU A 84 3.29 -6.55 19.31
CA LEU A 84 2.18 -5.61 19.40
C LEU A 84 0.82 -6.33 19.34
N SER A 85 0.62 -7.25 18.38
CA SER A 85 -0.62 -8.04 18.33
C SER A 85 -0.84 -8.90 19.57
N ALA A 86 0.22 -9.46 20.15
CA ALA A 86 0.13 -10.24 21.38
C ALA A 86 -0.28 -9.37 22.59
N LEU A 87 0.26 -8.16 22.69
CA LEU A 87 -0.11 -7.21 23.76
C LEU A 87 -1.53 -6.68 23.59
N GLN A 88 -1.96 -6.41 22.35
CA GLN A 88 -3.35 -6.03 22.06
C GLN A 88 -4.34 -7.11 22.50
N ASN A 89 -4.02 -8.39 22.25
CA ASN A 89 -4.84 -9.50 22.72
C ASN A 89 -4.89 -9.57 24.26
N ARG A 90 -3.74 -9.42 24.94
CA ARG A 90 -3.69 -9.39 26.42
C ARG A 90 -4.47 -8.22 27.01
N LEU A 91 -4.43 -7.06 26.37
CA LEU A 91 -5.22 -5.90 26.79
C LEU A 91 -6.71 -6.19 26.66
N HIS A 92 -7.12 -6.83 25.55
CA HIS A 92 -8.49 -7.24 25.34
C HIS A 92 -8.96 -8.22 26.43
N GLU A 93 -8.16 -9.25 26.71
CA GLU A 93 -8.43 -10.22 27.79
C GLU A 93 -8.51 -9.55 29.18
N ALA A 94 -7.59 -8.64 29.50
CA ALA A 94 -7.61 -7.90 30.77
C ALA A 94 -8.82 -6.95 30.90
N ALA A 95 -9.26 -6.38 29.79
CA ALA A 95 -10.46 -5.55 29.74
C ALA A 95 -11.75 -6.38 29.92
N GLU A 96 -11.79 -7.60 29.38
CA GLU A 96 -12.89 -8.55 29.61
C GLU A 96 -12.92 -9.05 31.06
N ALA A 97 -11.76 -9.23 31.68
CA ALA A 97 -11.63 -9.64 33.09
C ALA A 97 -11.82 -8.50 34.11
N GLU A 98 -12.19 -7.29 33.66
CA GLU A 98 -12.35 -6.09 34.50
C GLU A 98 -11.08 -5.67 35.28
N ASN A 99 -9.90 -6.15 34.87
CA ASN A 99 -8.61 -5.81 35.48
C ASN A 99 -8.06 -4.48 34.92
N TYR A 100 -8.66 -3.37 35.33
CA TYR A 100 -8.33 -2.05 34.78
C TYR A 100 -6.88 -1.59 35.08
N GLU A 101 -6.29 -2.02 36.20
CA GLU A 101 -4.89 -1.69 36.53
C GLU A 101 -3.88 -2.38 35.61
N GLU A 102 -4.17 -3.61 35.20
CA GLU A 102 -3.33 -4.35 34.24
C GLU A 102 -3.55 -3.82 32.83
N ALA A 103 -4.79 -3.51 32.46
CA ALA A 103 -5.11 -2.89 31.19
C ALA A 103 -4.42 -1.53 31.00
N ALA A 104 -4.30 -0.72 32.06
CA ALA A 104 -3.57 0.55 32.01
C ALA A 104 -2.08 0.35 31.71
N ARG A 105 -1.43 -0.61 32.38
CA ARG A 105 -0.02 -0.95 32.13
C ARG A 105 0.20 -1.46 30.70
N LEU A 106 -0.68 -2.34 30.21
CA LEU A 106 -0.61 -2.85 28.85
C LEU A 106 -0.78 -1.75 27.80
N ARG A 107 -1.59 -0.71 28.07
CA ARG A 107 -1.72 0.46 27.19
C ARG A 107 -0.43 1.27 27.11
N ASP A 108 0.23 1.49 28.23
CA ASP A 108 1.51 2.22 28.26
C ASP A 108 2.60 1.45 27.50
N ASP A 109 2.66 0.13 27.70
CA ASP A 109 3.61 -0.75 26.99
C ASP A 109 3.37 -0.76 25.46
N ILE A 110 2.10 -0.79 25.03
CA ILE A 110 1.73 -0.69 23.61
C ILE A 110 2.18 0.65 23.03
N ALA A 111 1.97 1.76 23.73
CA ALA A 111 2.37 3.09 23.26
C ALA A 111 3.89 3.21 23.08
N VAL A 112 4.69 2.59 23.95
CA VAL A 112 6.15 2.53 23.81
C VAL A 112 6.56 1.76 22.55
N ILE A 113 5.99 0.55 22.35
CA ILE A 113 6.33 -0.29 21.20
C ILE A 113 5.83 0.31 19.89
N GLU A 114 4.66 0.95 19.89
CA GLU A 114 4.14 1.69 18.73
C GLU A 114 5.06 2.84 18.32
N LYS A 115 5.55 3.61 19.29
CA LYS A 115 6.51 4.69 19.05
C LYS A 115 7.81 4.16 18.42
N GLU A 116 8.29 3.01 18.90
CA GLU A 116 9.47 2.36 18.33
C GLU A 116 9.23 1.88 16.89
N VAL A 117 8.12 1.17 16.63
CA VAL A 117 7.76 0.69 15.28
C VAL A 117 7.61 1.86 14.31
N TYR A 118 6.96 2.95 14.75
CA TYR A 118 6.81 4.17 13.95
C TYR A 118 8.15 4.85 13.64
N SER A 119 9.07 4.88 14.60
CA SER A 119 10.42 5.44 14.38
C SER A 119 11.23 4.62 13.35
N HIS A 120 11.04 3.30 13.32
CA HIS A 120 11.68 2.44 12.32
C HIS A 120 11.06 2.60 10.92
N GLU A 121 9.73 2.74 10.79
CA GLU A 121 9.09 2.98 9.49
C GLU A 121 9.56 4.31 8.86
N ASN A 122 9.80 5.35 9.67
CA ASN A 122 10.35 6.64 9.22
C ASN A 122 11.84 6.59 8.83
N CYS A 123 12.64 5.69 9.41
CA CYS A 123 14.04 5.50 9.00
C CYS A 123 14.18 4.69 7.70
N THR A 124 13.22 3.80 7.39
CA THR A 124 13.23 3.02 6.13
C THR A 124 12.73 3.80 4.91
N GLY A 125 12.27 5.04 5.08
CA GLY A 125 11.76 5.91 4.02
C GLY A 125 12.76 6.91 3.42
N SER A 126 14.03 6.88 3.85
CA SER A 126 15.07 7.81 3.38
C SER A 126 16.28 7.07 2.81
N VAL A 127 16.11 6.39 1.68
CA VAL A 127 17.21 5.98 0.79
C VAL A 127 16.78 6.14 -0.66
#